data_AF-A0A9D6GFW8-F1
#
_entry.id   AF-A0A9D6GFW8-F1
#
_cell.length_a   1.000
_cell.length_b   1.000
_cell.length_c   1.000
_cell.angle_alpha   90.00
_cell.angle_beta   90.00
_cell.angle_gamma   90.00
#
_symmetry.space_group_name_H-M   'P 1'
#
loop_
_entity.id
_entity.type
_entity.pdbx_description
1 polymer ?
#
loop_
_entity_poly.entity_id
_entity_poly.type
_entity_poly.pdbx_seq_one_letter_code
_entity_poly.pdbx_strand_id
1 'polypeptide(L)'
;MSTAPFFSDQAIYSQAKQLFRNAPPLIRTIGVTVYELSDDVDPQLSLFGDELARERQIITAVDEINDRYGKNVIHSADTIGIGGSAVNEKIPFGSTRYL
;
A
#
# COMPACT_ATOMS: atom_id res chain seq x y z
N MET A 1 -2.91 -4.16 28.53
CA MET A 1 -1.94 -3.92 27.44
C MET A 1 -2.21 -4.95 26.37
N SER A 2 -2.23 -4.56 25.09
CA SER A 2 -2.33 -5.52 23.99
C SER A 2 -1.14 -6.46 24.05
N THR A 3 -1.40 -7.77 24.03
CA THR A 3 -0.36 -8.81 24.15
C THR A 3 0.49 -8.96 22.88
N ALA A 4 0.04 -8.40 21.76
CA ALA A 4 0.73 -8.48 20.47
C ALA A 4 0.92 -7.07 19.87
N PRO A 5 2.04 -6.84 19.15
CA PRO A 5 2.24 -5.62 18.37
C PRO A 5 1.19 -5.54 17.26
N PHE A 6 0.76 -4.32 16.95
CA PHE A 6 -0.19 -4.04 15.88
C PHE A 6 0.38 -2.94 14.98
N PHE A 7 0.09 -3.07 13.69
CA PHE A 7 0.76 -2.29 12.63
C PHE A 7 -0.21 -1.42 11.83
N SER A 8 -1.46 -1.29 12.29
CA SER A 8 -2.48 -0.47 11.60
C SER A 8 -3.35 0.33 12.55
N ASP A 9 -3.86 1.45 12.05
CA ASP A 9 -4.86 2.30 12.71
C ASP A 9 -6.18 1.54 12.98
N GLN A 10 -6.56 0.63 12.08
CA GLN A 10 -7.70 -0.26 12.22
C GLN A 10 -7.53 -1.20 13.40
N ALA A 11 -6.32 -1.72 13.62
CA ALA A 11 -6.02 -2.54 14.79
C ALA A 11 -6.14 -1.72 16.09
N ILE A 12 -5.63 -0.48 16.11
CA ILE A 12 -5.81 0.45 17.24
C ILE A 12 -7.29 0.69 17.52
N TYR A 13 -8.08 0.99 16.48
CA TYR A 13 -9.52 1.23 16.60
C TYR A 13 -10.26 -0.02 17.11
N SER A 14 -9.89 -1.21 16.63
CA SER A 14 -10.49 -2.47 17.08
C SER A 14 -10.32 -2.69 18.59
N GLN A 15 -9.14 -2.37 19.13
CA GLN A 15 -8.84 -2.45 20.56
C GLN A 15 -9.59 -1.37 21.33
N ALA A 16 -9.62 -0.13 20.83
CA ALA A 16 -10.40 0.95 21.43
C ALA A 16 -11.90 0.60 21.53
N LYS A 17 -12.44 -0.07 20.51
CA LYS A 17 -13.83 -0.53 20.47
C LYS A 17 -14.11 -1.64 21.50
N GLN A 18 -13.16 -2.54 21.74
CA GLN A 18 -13.28 -3.54 22.81
C GLN A 18 -13.26 -2.87 24.20
N LEU A 19 -12.38 -1.90 24.41
CA LEU A 19 -12.35 -1.12 25.65
C LEU A 19 -13.67 -0.37 25.88
N PHE A 20 -14.25 0.22 24.83
CA PHE A 20 -15.55 0.89 24.91
C PHE A 20 -16.68 -0.06 25.30
N ARG A 21 -16.73 -1.27 24.74
CA ARG A 21 -17.76 -2.27 25.08
C ARG A 21 -17.74 -2.69 26.55
N ASN A 22 -16.55 -2.72 27.15
CA ASN A 22 -16.37 -3.12 28.55
C ASN A 22 -16.43 -1.93 29.51
N ALA A 23 -16.67 -0.72 29.01
CA ALA A 23 -16.65 0.47 29.83
C ALA A 23 -17.98 0.65 30.60
N PRO A 24 -17.93 1.29 31.78
CA PRO A 24 -19.13 1.68 32.52
C PRO A 24 -20.04 2.62 31.72
N PRO A 25 -21.35 2.70 32.01
CA PRO A 25 -22.24 3.67 31.36
C PRO A 25 -21.81 5.12 31.67
N LEU A 26 -22.19 6.06 30.79
CA LEU A 26 -21.94 7.51 30.90
C LEU A 26 -20.47 7.97 30.73
N ILE A 27 -19.66 7.20 30.01
CA ILE A 27 -18.33 7.66 29.56
C ILE A 27 -18.44 8.68 28.42
N ARG A 28 -17.73 9.80 28.56
CA ARG A 28 -17.68 10.88 27.57
C ARG A 28 -16.51 10.74 26.59
N THR A 29 -15.41 10.13 27.04
CA THR A 29 -14.16 10.05 26.29
C THR A 29 -13.38 8.81 26.69
N ILE A 30 -12.73 8.16 25.72
CA ILE A 30 -11.70 7.15 25.93
C ILE A 30 -10.42 7.68 25.29
N GLY A 31 -9.37 7.82 26.09
CA GLY A 31 -8.03 8.12 25.61
C GLY A 31 -7.28 6.82 25.32
N VAL A 32 -6.67 6.72 24.13
CA VAL A 32 -5.80 5.62 23.75
C VAL A 32 -4.41 6.18 23.50
N THR A 33 -3.41 5.63 24.18
CA THR A 33 -2.00 6.00 24.00
C THR A 33 -1.25 4.80 23.45
N VAL A 34 -0.47 5.04 22.39
CA VAL A 34 0.39 4.04 21.76
C VAL A 34 1.84 4.34 22.15
N TYR A 35 2.62 3.30 22.36
CA TYR A 35 4.05 3.36 22.71
C TYR A 35 4.85 2.56 21.70
N GLU A 36 6.18 2.76 21.68
CA GLU A 36 7.10 2.01 20.81
C GLU A 36 6.80 2.17 19.31
N LEU A 37 6.45 3.40 18.91
CA LEU A 37 6.31 3.74 17.50
C LEU A 37 7.65 3.57 16.80
N SER A 38 7.67 2.75 15.76
CA SER A 38 8.81 2.56 14.86
C SER A 38 8.42 3.00 13.46
N ASP A 39 9.42 3.43 12.69
CA ASP A 39 9.23 3.65 11.27
C ASP A 39 8.87 2.33 10.59
N ASP A 40 7.83 2.38 9.75
CA ASP A 40 7.40 1.24 8.96
C ASP A 40 8.20 1.23 7.65
N VAL A 41 9.22 0.37 7.59
CA VAL A 41 10.14 0.27 6.45
C VAL A 41 9.50 -0.49 5.28
N ASP A 42 8.50 -1.35 5.57
CA ASP A 42 7.77 -2.14 4.59
C ASP A 42 6.27 -2.19 4.96
N PRO A 43 5.53 -1.08 4.82
CA PRO A 43 4.13 -1.03 5.21
C PRO A 43 3.31 -2.05 4.43
N GLN A 44 2.61 -2.92 5.17
CA GLN A 44 1.66 -3.83 4.56
C GLN A 44 0.56 -3.01 3.88
N LEU A 45 0.44 -3.20 2.56
CA LEU A 45 -0.54 -2.53 1.73
C LEU A 45 -1.94 -2.67 2.34
N SER A 46 -2.56 -1.56 2.70
CA SER A 46 -3.96 -1.59 3.13
C SER A 46 -4.82 -2.00 1.94
N LEU A 47 -5.34 -3.24 1.96
CA LEU A 47 -6.15 -3.78 0.86
C LEU A 47 -7.48 -3.04 0.67
N PHE A 48 -7.95 -2.33 1.71
CA PHE A 48 -9.25 -1.64 1.76
C PHE A 48 -9.15 -0.18 2.24
N GLY A 49 -7.95 0.37 2.38
CA GLY A 49 -7.70 1.76 2.76
C GLY A 49 -7.23 2.61 1.59
N ASP A 50 -7.13 3.93 1.83
CA ASP A 50 -6.72 5.03 0.94
C ASP A 50 -6.25 4.57 -0.45
N GLU A 51 -7.19 4.59 -1.40
CA GLU A 51 -7.06 4.03 -2.74
C GLU A 51 -5.85 4.59 -3.48
N LEU A 52 -5.52 5.87 -3.24
CA LEU A 52 -4.42 6.57 -3.89
C LEU A 52 -3.05 6.16 -3.31
N ALA A 53 -2.96 5.92 -2.00
CA ALA A 53 -1.75 5.39 -1.37
C ALA A 53 -1.51 3.94 -1.79
N ARG A 54 -2.59 3.15 -1.87
CA ARG A 54 -2.58 1.76 -2.33
C ARG A 54 -2.07 1.65 -3.77
N GLU A 55 -2.61 2.44 -4.69
CA GLU A 55 -2.18 2.44 -6.09
C GLU A 55 -0.68 2.76 -6.23
N ARG A 56 -0.20 3.80 -5.53
CA ARG A 56 1.22 4.17 -5.55
C ARG A 56 2.11 3.03 -5.08
N GLN A 57 1.78 2.41 -3.95
CA GLN A 57 2.58 1.31 -3.41
C GLN A 57 2.55 0.06 -4.29
N ILE A 58 1.41 -0.27 -4.93
CA ILE A 58 1.33 -1.37 -5.91
C ILE A 58 2.24 -1.10 -7.10
N ILE A 59 2.20 0.12 -7.65
CA ILE A 59 3.04 0.52 -8.78
C ILE A 59 4.52 0.39 -8.39
N THR A 60 4.93 0.94 -7.25
CA THR A 60 6.32 0.84 -6.77
C THR A 60 6.76 -0.62 -6.62
N ALA A 61 5.94 -1.48 -6.02
CA ALA A 61 6.28 -2.89 -5.87
C ALA A 61 6.41 -3.63 -7.22
N VAL A 62 5.53 -3.32 -8.18
CA VAL A 62 5.60 -3.89 -9.53
C VAL A 62 6.88 -3.44 -10.24
N ASP A 63 7.24 -2.16 -10.14
CA ASP A 63 8.46 -1.61 -10.74
C ASP A 63 9.72 -2.24 -10.12
N GLU A 64 9.79 -2.35 -8.79
CA GLU A 64 10.94 -2.96 -8.11
C GLU A 64 11.17 -4.42 -8.51
N ILE A 65 10.09 -5.20 -8.67
CA ILE A 65 10.17 -6.59 -9.12
C ILE A 65 10.65 -6.65 -10.57
N ASN A 66 10.11 -5.80 -11.44
CA ASN A 66 10.53 -5.75 -12.84
C ASN A 66 11.98 -5.28 -13.01
N ASP A 67 12.43 -4.33 -12.20
CA ASP A 67 13.83 -3.87 -12.21
C ASP A 67 14.79 -4.96 -11.73
N ARG A 68 14.39 -5.75 -10.74
CA ARG A 68 15.22 -6.83 -10.18
C ARG A 68 15.25 -8.08 -11.06
N TYR A 69 14.13 -8.48 -11.63
CA TYR A 69 13.97 -9.79 -12.29
C TYR A 69 13.81 -9.73 -13.81
N GLY A 70 13.72 -8.52 -14.38
CA GLY A 70 13.58 -8.30 -15.82
C GLY A 70 12.28 -7.59 -16.17
N LYS A 71 12.29 -6.89 -17.32
CA LYS A 71 11.12 -6.12 -17.76
C LYS A 71 9.92 -7.02 -18.02
N ASN A 72 8.74 -6.57 -17.61
CA ASN A 72 7.45 -7.27 -17.79
C ASN A 72 7.40 -8.66 -17.13
N VAL A 73 8.07 -8.86 -15.98
CA VAL A 73 7.91 -10.08 -15.16
C VAL A 73 6.55 -10.08 -14.46
N ILE A 74 6.12 -8.92 -13.96
CA ILE A 74 4.76 -8.68 -13.46
C ILE A 74 4.13 -7.56 -14.27
N HIS A 75 2.94 -7.81 -14.80
CA HIS A 75 2.15 -6.85 -15.56
C HIS A 75 0.66 -7.17 -15.43
N SER A 76 -0.20 -6.26 -15.88
CA SER A 76 -1.65 -6.49 -15.89
C SER A 76 -2.02 -7.69 -16.76
N ALA A 77 -3.01 -8.48 -16.36
CA ALA A 77 -3.50 -9.60 -17.17
C ALA A 77 -3.96 -9.14 -18.57
N ASP A 78 -4.47 -7.91 -18.68
CA ASP A 78 -4.92 -7.34 -19.95
C ASP A 78 -3.79 -7.10 -20.96
N THR A 79 -2.54 -7.08 -20.49
CA THR A 79 -1.35 -6.89 -21.35
C THR A 79 -0.67 -8.20 -21.74
N ILE A 80 -1.25 -9.35 -21.40
CA ILE A 80 -0.78 -10.67 -21.84
C ILE A 80 -0.75 -10.72 -23.38
N GLY A 81 0.39 -11.11 -23.95
CA GLY A 81 0.59 -11.20 -25.40
C GLY A 81 1.04 -9.90 -26.10
N ILE A 82 1.03 -8.77 -25.40
CA ILE A 82 1.47 -7.47 -25.94
C ILE A 82 2.99 -7.28 -25.74
N GLY A 83 3.53 -7.76 -24.62
CA GLY A 83 4.90 -7.47 -24.15
C GLY A 83 6.05 -8.11 -24.94
N GLY A 84 5.78 -9.01 -25.88
CA GLY A 84 6.81 -9.74 -26.63
C GLY A 84 7.00 -9.33 -28.09
N SER A 85 6.06 -8.59 -28.71
CA SER A 85 6.09 -8.42 -30.17
C SER A 85 5.57 -7.09 -30.71
N ALA A 86 5.06 -6.17 -29.87
CA ALA A 86 4.41 -4.96 -30.41
C ALA A 86 4.52 -3.70 -29.54
N VAL A 87 5.58 -3.53 -28.76
CA VAL A 87 5.91 -2.21 -28.20
C VAL A 87 7.18 -1.70 -28.88
N ASN A 88 7.05 -1.37 -30.17
CA ASN A 88 8.04 -0.55 -30.86
C ASN A 88 7.94 0.87 -30.29
N GLU A 89 8.82 1.12 -29.35
CA GLU A 89 9.52 2.37 -29.07
C GLU A 89 8.83 3.73 -29.37
N LYS A 90 8.61 4.47 -28.27
CA LYS A 90 8.52 5.93 -28.08
C LYS A 90 7.49 6.70 -28.92
N ILE A 91 6.41 7.14 -28.25
CA ILE A 91 5.60 8.29 -28.69
C ILE A 91 6.35 9.56 -28.27
N PRO A 92 6.90 10.37 -29.20
CA PRO A 92 7.61 11.58 -28.83
C PRO A 92 6.60 12.68 -28.48
N PHE A 93 6.55 13.08 -27.21
CA PHE A 93 5.90 14.33 -26.82
C PHE A 93 6.88 15.48 -27.10
N GLY A 94 6.80 16.05 -28.31
CA GLY A 94 7.47 17.30 -28.66
C GLY A 94 8.95 17.19 -29.06
N SER A 95 9.21 17.48 -30.34
CA SER A 95 10.48 17.94 -30.91
C SER A 95 11.75 17.06 -30.85
N THR A 96 11.66 15.74 -30.82
CA THR A 96 12.84 14.90 -31.15
C THR A 96 12.78 14.46 -32.62
N ARG A 97 13.71 14.99 -33.42
CA ARG A 97 13.93 14.64 -34.84
C ARG A 97 15.08 13.64 -34.90
N TYR A 98 14.85 12.46 -35.47
CA TYR A 98 15.90 11.46 -35.68
C TYR A 98 16.73 11.83 -36.93
N LEU A 99 18.05 11.72 -36.81
CA LEU A 99 19.05 11.78 -37.88
C LEU A 99 19.28 10.38 -38.46
#